data_AF-A0A093ZLR6-F1
#
_entry.id   AF-A0A093ZLR6-F1
#
_cell.length_a   1.000
_cell.length_b   1.000
_cell.length_c   1.000
_cell.angle_alpha   90.00
_cell.angle_beta   90.00
_cell.angle_gamma   90.00
#
_symmetry.space_group_name_H-M   'P 1'
#
loop_
_entity.id
_entity.type
_entity.pdbx_description
1 polymer ?
#
loop_
_entity_poly.entity_id
_entity_poly.type
_entity_poly.pdbx_seq_one_letter_code
_entity_poly.pdbx_strand_id
1 'polypeptide(L)'
;MAEHKARNKDLAGALPIFLSVLRARRALPPAPPKDVQETGGLTKQTVDLIKYALIPPEFPPPPPDGNQAPTRGPEERCEEAALMAWIGEIMYASASDIAGKESGLAWTRESVDVAEEELRGGAKEDRVCRQCLQTGLDNWSQMVEKLAKEEKRRRKEGGGVVKKGWFGMGQEVVEEGVGRWEAEERLVRMRFKRARDVLDVEKVDL
;
A
#
# COMPACT_ATOMS: atom_id res chain seq x y z
N MET A 1 17.89 -9.80 -4.77
CA MET A 1 17.75 -11.15 -5.38
C MET A 1 16.35 -11.39 -5.94
N ALA A 2 15.28 -11.25 -5.15
CA ALA A 2 13.89 -11.46 -5.61
C ALA A 2 13.48 -10.49 -6.74
N GLU A 3 13.78 -9.20 -6.60
CA GLU A 3 13.52 -8.20 -7.66
C GLU A 3 14.22 -8.53 -8.98
N HIS A 4 15.48 -9.00 -8.91
CA HIS A 4 16.22 -9.42 -10.11
C HIS A 4 15.54 -10.59 -10.82
N LYS A 5 14.99 -11.56 -10.07
CA LYS A 5 14.19 -12.65 -10.65
C LYS A 5 12.90 -12.13 -11.29
N ALA A 6 12.18 -11.26 -10.58
CA ALA A 6 10.94 -10.65 -11.10
C ALA A 6 11.19 -9.86 -12.40
N ARG A 7 12.24 -9.02 -12.43
CA ARG A 7 12.64 -8.25 -13.63
C ARG A 7 13.04 -9.13 -14.81
N ASN A 8 13.60 -10.31 -14.55
CA ASN A 8 13.96 -11.30 -15.57
C ASN A 8 12.82 -12.29 -15.89
N LYS A 9 11.57 -11.96 -15.54
CA LYS A 9 10.36 -12.75 -15.80
C LYS A 9 10.31 -14.11 -15.09
N ASP A 10 11.20 -14.35 -14.13
CA ASP A 10 11.14 -15.52 -13.23
C ASP A 10 10.22 -15.21 -12.03
N LEU A 11 8.93 -15.08 -12.32
CA LEU A 11 7.90 -14.77 -11.32
C LEU A 11 7.71 -15.93 -10.32
N ALA A 12 7.78 -17.17 -10.81
CA ALA A 12 7.66 -18.38 -9.99
C ALA A 12 8.80 -18.51 -8.97
N GLY A 13 10.02 -18.08 -9.32
CA GLY A 13 11.14 -18.03 -8.40
C GLY A 13 11.12 -16.80 -7.47
N ALA A 14 10.53 -15.67 -7.89
CA ALA A 14 10.48 -14.45 -7.09
C ALA A 14 9.42 -14.51 -5.97
N LEU A 15 8.22 -14.98 -6.28
CA LEU A 15 7.07 -14.94 -5.36
C LEU A 15 7.32 -15.67 -4.02
N PRO A 16 7.87 -16.90 -3.98
CA PRO A 16 8.16 -17.59 -2.72
C PRO A 16 9.17 -16.84 -1.86
N ILE A 17 10.13 -16.15 -2.48
CA ILE A 17 11.12 -15.34 -1.75
C ILE A 17 10.43 -14.15 -1.08
N PHE A 18 9.61 -13.40 -1.81
CA PHE A 18 8.86 -12.27 -1.23
C PHE A 18 7.92 -12.72 -0.10
N LEU A 19 7.20 -13.84 -0.28
CA LEU A 19 6.35 -14.41 0.77
C LEU A 19 7.15 -14.84 2.00
N SER A 20 8.33 -15.43 1.80
CA SER A 20 9.21 -15.82 2.90
C SER A 20 9.68 -14.61 3.71
N VAL A 21 10.09 -13.53 3.04
CA VAL A 21 10.52 -12.29 3.70
C VAL A 21 9.35 -11.65 4.45
N LEU A 22 8.16 -11.58 3.83
CA LEU A 22 6.98 -11.02 4.48
C LEU A 22 6.60 -11.79 5.75
N ARG A 23 6.64 -13.13 5.71
CA ARG A 23 6.39 -13.96 6.90
C ARG A 23 7.43 -13.72 8.00
N ALA A 24 8.70 -13.59 7.62
CA ALA A 24 9.76 -13.31 8.58
C ALA A 24 9.55 -11.97 9.29
N ARG A 25 9.19 -10.91 8.56
CA ARG A 25 8.89 -9.59 9.13
C ARG A 25 7.65 -9.60 10.04
N ARG A 26 6.57 -10.27 9.61
CA ARG A 26 5.35 -10.41 10.43
C ARG A 26 5.56 -11.23 11.71
N ALA A 27 6.61 -12.04 11.79
CA ALA A 27 6.98 -12.82 12.97
C ALA A 27 7.83 -12.02 13.99
N LEU A 28 8.23 -10.79 13.66
CA LEU A 28 9.00 -9.95 14.58
C LEU A 28 8.16 -9.51 15.80
N PRO A 29 8.77 -9.36 16.98
CA PRO A 29 8.09 -8.85 18.16
C PRO A 29 7.63 -7.40 17.92
N PRO A 30 6.50 -6.97 18.52
CA PRO A 30 6.05 -5.59 18.40
C PRO A 30 7.11 -4.62 18.94
N ALA A 31 7.27 -3.48 18.28
CA ALA A 31 8.16 -2.44 18.80
C ALA A 31 7.72 -1.99 20.20
N PRO A 32 8.66 -1.76 21.13
CA PRO A 32 8.31 -1.16 22.41
C PRO A 32 7.63 0.20 22.16
N PRO A 33 6.64 0.58 22.98
CA PRO A 33 6.04 1.91 22.87
C PRO A 33 7.16 2.95 22.94
N LYS A 34 7.21 3.88 21.98
CA LYS A 34 8.13 5.01 22.08
C LYS A 34 7.73 5.78 23.34
N ASP A 35 8.67 5.93 24.28
CA ASP A 35 8.48 6.85 25.39
C ASP A 35 8.23 8.23 24.80
N VAL A 36 6.98 8.69 24.91
CA VAL A 36 6.62 10.05 24.54
C VAL A 36 7.37 10.92 25.54
N GLN A 37 8.45 11.57 25.08
CA GLN A 37 9.02 12.68 25.83
C GLN A 37 7.90 13.72 25.94
N GLU A 38 7.21 13.74 27.08
CA GLU A 38 6.33 14.84 27.44
C GLU A 38 7.15 16.11 27.32
N THR A 39 6.79 16.97 26.37
CA THR A 39 7.32 18.33 26.31
C THR A 39 6.88 19.03 27.58
N GLY A 40 7.73 18.95 28.60
CA GLY A 40 7.43 19.47 29.90
C GLY A 40 7.21 20.97 29.82
N GLY A 41 6.11 21.45 30.40
CA GLY A 41 5.83 22.88 30.51
C GLY A 41 6.98 23.65 31.17
N LEU A 42 6.93 24.99 31.09
CA LEU A 42 8.01 25.91 31.49
C LEU A 42 8.67 25.61 32.85
N THR A 43 7.91 25.04 33.80
CA THR A 43 8.40 24.62 35.12
C THR A 43 9.30 23.38 35.10
N LYS A 44 9.05 22.39 34.23
CA LYS A 44 9.92 21.21 34.06
C LYS A 44 11.27 21.62 33.46
N GLN A 45 11.30 22.58 32.53
CA GLN A 45 12.54 23.09 31.95
C GLN A 45 13.46 23.76 32.99
N THR A 46 12.90 24.50 33.96
CA THR A 46 13.71 25.13 35.02
C THR A 46 14.28 24.08 35.98
N VAL A 47 13.49 23.05 36.31
CA VAL A 47 13.92 21.93 37.16
C VAL A 47 15.00 21.09 36.48
N ASP A 48 14.86 20.84 35.17
CA ASP A 48 15.85 20.10 34.40
C ASP A 48 17.16 20.88 34.29
N LEU A 49 17.12 22.20 34.10
CA LEU A 49 18.33 23.05 34.07
C LEU A 49 19.11 23.00 35.40
N ILE A 50 18.40 23.02 36.53
CA ILE A 50 19.02 22.88 37.87
C ILE A 50 19.60 21.48 38.06
N LYS A 51 18.89 20.43 37.58
CA LYS A 51 19.41 19.05 37.61
C LYS A 51 20.69 18.89 36.78
N TYR A 52 20.74 19.42 35.56
CA TYR A 52 21.94 19.36 34.71
C TYR A 52 23.15 20.09 35.33
N ALA A 53 22.92 21.10 36.16
CA ALA A 53 23.99 21.80 36.88
C ALA A 53 24.55 21.00 38.07
N LEU A 54 23.74 20.14 38.69
CA LEU A 54 24.09 19.40 39.91
C LEU A 54 24.45 17.93 39.65
N ILE A 55 23.90 17.34 38.59
CA ILE A 55 24.04 15.93 38.25
C ILE A 55 24.46 15.88 36.77
N PRO A 56 25.65 15.34 36.46
CA PRO A 56 26.05 15.17 35.07
C PRO A 56 25.02 14.28 34.36
N PRO A 57 24.70 14.58 33.08
CA PRO A 57 23.74 13.78 32.34
C PRO A 57 24.18 12.33 32.32
N GLU A 58 23.23 11.42 32.50
CA GLU A 58 23.47 10.00 32.27
C GLU A 58 23.92 9.82 30.82
N PHE A 59 25.01 9.07 30.63
CA PHE A 59 25.55 8.82 29.30
C PHE A 59 24.45 8.16 28.45
N PRO A 60 24.23 8.58 27.19
CA PRO A 60 23.18 7.99 26.37
C PRO A 60 23.37 6.47 26.29
N PRO A 61 22.27 5.69 26.22
CA PRO A 61 22.40 4.26 26.04
C PRO A 61 23.24 3.98 24.79
N PRO A 62 24.08 2.92 24.80
CA PRO A 62 24.83 2.55 23.61
C PRO A 62 23.87 2.36 22.43
N PRO A 63 24.29 2.71 21.20
CA PRO A 63 23.49 2.43 20.03
C PRO A 63 23.19 0.92 19.98
N PRO A 64 22.05 0.52 19.40
CA PRO A 64 21.67 -0.89 19.34
C PRO A 64 22.81 -1.72 18.78
N ASP A 65 23.27 -2.67 19.59
CA ASP A 65 24.20 -3.69 19.18
C ASP A 65 23.45 -4.59 18.18
N GLY A 66 23.95 -4.68 16.95
CA GLY A 66 23.28 -5.37 15.82
C GLY A 66 23.02 -6.88 16.03
N ASN A 67 23.12 -7.38 17.25
CA ASN A 67 22.77 -8.72 17.72
C ASN A 67 21.31 -8.80 18.22
N GLN A 68 20.64 -7.67 18.46
CA GLN A 68 19.23 -7.68 18.86
C GLN A 68 18.33 -8.03 17.68
N ALA A 69 17.29 -8.83 17.93
CA ALA A 69 16.28 -9.10 16.91
C ALA A 69 15.56 -7.80 16.52
N PRO A 70 15.31 -7.56 15.22
CA PRO A 70 14.58 -6.38 14.80
C PRO A 70 13.16 -6.41 15.37
N THR A 71 12.58 -5.24 15.59
CA THR A 71 11.22 -5.10 16.11
C THR A 71 10.28 -4.60 15.03
N ARG A 72 9.02 -5.03 15.08
CA ARG A 72 7.97 -4.65 14.11
C ARG A 72 7.47 -3.22 14.36
N GLY A 73 8.34 -2.26 14.08
CA GLY A 73 8.07 -0.82 14.14
C GLY A 73 7.43 -0.26 12.86
N PRO A 74 7.22 1.06 12.78
CA PRO A 74 6.61 1.71 11.63
C PRO A 74 7.38 1.49 10.31
N GLU A 75 8.71 1.56 10.34
CA GLU A 75 9.58 1.33 9.18
C GLU A 75 9.40 -0.09 8.62
N GLU A 76 9.43 -1.10 9.50
CA GLU A 76 9.18 -2.51 9.13
C GLU A 76 7.79 -2.71 8.49
N ARG A 77 6.76 -1.99 8.96
CA ARG A 77 5.41 -2.07 8.39
C ARG A 77 5.33 -1.40 7.02
N CYS A 78 6.06 -0.31 6.80
CA CYS A 78 6.19 0.30 5.48
C CYS A 78 6.93 -0.65 4.50
N GLU A 79 7.93 -1.40 4.98
CA GLU A 79 8.57 -2.46 4.18
C GLU A 79 7.64 -3.66 3.92
N GLU A 80 6.78 -4.04 4.89
CA GLU A 80 5.72 -5.03 4.66
C GLU A 80 4.77 -4.59 3.53
N ALA A 81 4.35 -3.32 3.53
CA ALA A 81 3.54 -2.74 2.46
C ALA A 81 4.25 -2.85 1.10
N ALA A 82 5.55 -2.56 1.04
CA ALA A 82 6.35 -2.72 -0.18
C ALA A 82 6.29 -4.17 -0.70
N LEU A 83 6.52 -5.14 0.17
CA LEU A 83 6.50 -6.57 -0.17
C LEU A 83 5.12 -6.99 -0.69
N MET A 84 4.05 -6.52 -0.04
CA MET A 84 2.68 -6.80 -0.43
C MET A 84 2.34 -6.22 -1.80
N ALA A 85 2.82 -5.02 -2.12
CA ALA A 85 2.67 -4.43 -3.44
C ALA A 85 3.34 -5.29 -4.53
N TRP A 86 4.58 -5.75 -4.30
CA TRP A 86 5.28 -6.67 -5.21
C TRP A 86 4.57 -8.01 -5.37
N ILE A 87 4.10 -8.61 -4.26
CA ILE A 87 3.35 -9.87 -4.27
C ILE A 87 2.07 -9.70 -5.10
N GLY A 88 1.32 -8.62 -4.88
CA GLY A 88 0.09 -8.32 -5.61
C GLY A 88 0.33 -8.15 -7.11
N GLU A 89 1.38 -7.42 -7.50
CA GLU A 89 1.76 -7.26 -8.90
C GLU A 89 2.12 -8.60 -9.56
N ILE A 90 2.93 -9.41 -8.90
CA ILE A 90 3.34 -10.73 -9.42
C ILE A 90 2.13 -11.65 -9.57
N MET A 91 1.27 -11.71 -8.54
CA MET A 91 0.05 -12.51 -8.58
C MET A 91 -0.90 -12.07 -9.69
N TYR A 92 -1.09 -10.75 -9.85
CA TYR A 92 -1.93 -10.21 -10.91
C TYR A 92 -1.37 -10.52 -12.30
N ALA A 93 -0.06 -10.30 -12.49
CA ALA A 93 0.60 -10.47 -13.79
C ALA A 93 0.73 -11.94 -14.20
N SER A 94 0.83 -12.85 -13.25
CA SER A 94 0.93 -14.30 -13.51
C SER A 94 -0.43 -15.00 -13.62
N ALA A 95 -1.52 -14.36 -13.22
CA ALA A 95 -2.87 -14.93 -13.28
C ALA A 95 -3.40 -15.06 -14.71
N SER A 96 -3.94 -16.24 -15.04
CA SER A 96 -4.62 -16.50 -16.31
C SER A 96 -6.12 -16.23 -16.25
N ASP A 97 -6.70 -16.22 -15.05
CA ASP A 97 -8.12 -16.07 -14.79
C ASP A 97 -8.44 -14.80 -13.97
N ILE A 98 -9.72 -14.43 -13.92
CA ILE A 98 -10.15 -13.25 -13.18
C ILE A 98 -9.92 -13.42 -11.68
N ALA A 99 -10.16 -14.60 -11.10
CA ALA A 99 -10.02 -14.77 -9.65
C ALA A 99 -8.56 -14.59 -9.19
N GLY A 100 -7.59 -15.06 -9.96
CA GLY A 100 -6.16 -14.79 -9.71
C GLY A 100 -5.82 -13.30 -9.79
N LYS A 101 -6.34 -12.59 -10.82
CA LYS A 101 -6.18 -11.13 -10.94
C LYS A 101 -6.80 -10.38 -9.75
N GLU A 102 -7.99 -10.77 -9.33
CA GLU A 102 -8.65 -10.18 -8.15
C GLU A 102 -7.86 -10.43 -6.86
N SER A 103 -7.25 -11.61 -6.75
CA SER A 103 -6.38 -11.94 -5.61
C SER A 103 -5.15 -11.03 -5.58
N GLY A 104 -4.48 -10.82 -6.72
CA GLY A 104 -3.36 -9.88 -6.81
C GLY A 104 -3.76 -8.45 -6.46
N LEU A 105 -4.93 -8.00 -6.93
CA LEU A 105 -5.50 -6.70 -6.56
C LEU A 105 -5.77 -6.58 -5.05
N ALA A 106 -6.27 -7.63 -4.40
CA ALA A 106 -6.53 -7.60 -2.97
C ALA A 106 -5.24 -7.34 -2.16
N TRP A 107 -4.13 -7.99 -2.53
CA TRP A 107 -2.82 -7.74 -1.95
C TRP A 107 -2.37 -6.28 -2.14
N THR A 108 -2.59 -5.72 -3.32
CA THR A 108 -2.24 -4.32 -3.59
C THR A 108 -3.11 -3.35 -2.80
N ARG A 109 -4.42 -3.61 -2.64
CA ARG A 109 -5.28 -2.81 -1.75
C ARG A 109 -4.78 -2.82 -0.32
N GLU A 110 -4.46 -4.00 0.21
CA GLU A 110 -3.92 -4.16 1.57
C GLU A 110 -2.58 -3.41 1.71
N SER A 111 -1.72 -3.44 0.69
CA SER A 111 -0.45 -2.69 0.71
C SER A 111 -0.65 -1.18 0.83
N VAL A 112 -1.63 -0.62 0.11
CA VAL A 112 -1.98 0.80 0.16
C VAL A 112 -2.58 1.15 1.52
N ASP A 113 -3.46 0.31 2.05
CA ASP A 113 -4.09 0.53 3.36
C ASP A 113 -3.03 0.56 4.48
N VAL A 114 -2.07 -0.37 4.47
CA VAL A 114 -0.95 -0.39 5.45
C VAL A 114 -0.09 0.87 5.32
N ALA A 115 0.31 1.25 4.10
CA ALA A 115 1.13 2.44 3.91
C ALA A 115 0.41 3.73 4.34
N GLU A 116 -0.90 3.85 4.04
CA GLU A 116 -1.73 4.97 4.51
C GLU A 116 -1.82 5.02 6.04
N GLU A 117 -1.97 3.87 6.71
CA GLU A 117 -2.06 3.79 8.17
C GLU A 117 -0.78 4.27 8.83
N GLU A 118 0.39 3.81 8.37
CA GLU A 118 1.68 4.20 8.94
C GLU A 118 1.98 5.70 8.71
N LEU A 119 1.66 6.22 7.52
CA LEU A 119 1.81 7.64 7.22
C LEU A 119 0.87 8.53 8.08
N ARG A 120 -0.35 8.05 8.39
CA ARG A 120 -1.26 8.71 9.35
C ARG A 120 -0.74 8.63 10.79
N GLY A 121 -0.08 7.53 11.15
CA GLY A 121 0.49 7.26 12.47
C GLY A 121 1.71 8.10 12.84
N GLY A 122 2.17 8.99 11.95
CA GLY A 122 3.28 9.90 12.22
C GLY A 122 4.62 9.47 11.63
N ALA A 123 4.65 8.45 10.75
CA ALA A 123 5.83 8.12 9.92
C ALA A 123 6.09 9.16 8.82
N LYS A 124 5.84 10.46 9.10
CA LYS A 124 5.84 11.52 8.08
C LYS A 124 7.19 11.66 7.38
N GLU A 125 8.32 11.42 8.03
CA GLU A 125 9.63 11.49 7.37
C GLU A 125 10.04 10.20 6.65
N ASP A 126 9.19 9.18 6.62
CA ASP A 126 9.51 7.89 6.02
C ASP A 126 9.34 7.94 4.49
N ARG A 127 10.45 8.24 3.80
CA ARG A 127 10.57 8.21 2.34
C ARG A 127 10.16 6.85 1.77
N VAL A 128 10.45 5.75 2.46
CA VAL A 128 10.12 4.40 2.01
C VAL A 128 8.61 4.24 2.00
N CYS A 129 7.93 4.65 3.07
CA CYS A 129 6.47 4.53 3.15
C CYS A 129 5.74 5.34 2.07
N ARG A 130 6.20 6.57 1.79
CA ARG A 130 5.66 7.39 0.70
C ARG A 130 5.87 6.74 -0.66
N GLN A 131 7.07 6.23 -0.92
CA GLN A 131 7.37 5.51 -2.16
C GLN A 131 6.50 4.26 -2.32
N CYS A 132 6.26 3.53 -1.23
CA CYS A 132 5.40 2.34 -1.22
C CYS A 132 3.94 2.70 -1.49
N LEU A 133 3.43 3.76 -0.86
CA LEU A 133 2.07 4.25 -1.11
C LEU A 133 1.89 4.68 -2.57
N GLN A 134 2.85 5.45 -3.12
CA GLN A 134 2.82 5.86 -4.52
C GLN A 134 2.81 4.64 -5.45
N THR A 135 3.76 3.73 -5.26
CA THR A 135 3.88 2.52 -6.09
C THR A 135 2.62 1.64 -5.99
N GLY A 136 2.06 1.47 -4.79
CA GLY A 136 0.85 0.71 -4.56
C GLY A 136 -0.37 1.30 -5.27
N LEU A 137 -0.54 2.63 -5.20
CA LEU A 137 -1.62 3.33 -5.90
C LEU A 137 -1.44 3.28 -7.43
N ASP A 138 -0.22 3.44 -7.92
CA ASP A 138 0.10 3.35 -9.36
C ASP A 138 -0.22 1.94 -9.90
N ASN A 139 0.23 0.91 -9.19
CA ASN A 139 -0.04 -0.48 -9.51
C ASN A 139 -1.56 -0.74 -9.49
N TRP A 140 -2.26 -0.31 -8.44
CA TRP A 140 -3.71 -0.49 -8.33
C TRP A 140 -4.46 0.17 -9.49
N SER A 141 -4.10 1.41 -9.84
CA SER A 141 -4.70 2.13 -10.96
C SER A 141 -4.51 1.38 -12.28
N GLN A 142 -3.28 0.94 -12.58
CA GLN A 142 -2.99 0.21 -13.83
C GLN A 142 -3.72 -1.13 -13.91
N MET A 143 -3.80 -1.87 -12.80
CA MET A 143 -4.51 -3.15 -12.76
C MET A 143 -6.00 -2.98 -12.99
N VAL A 144 -6.64 -2.03 -12.30
CA VAL A 144 -8.08 -1.78 -12.43
C VAL A 144 -8.42 -1.23 -13.82
N GLU A 145 -7.58 -0.36 -14.40
CA GLU A 145 -7.77 0.14 -15.77
C GLU A 145 -7.76 -1.00 -16.79
N LYS A 146 -6.84 -1.97 -16.64
CA LYS A 146 -6.79 -3.16 -17.50
C LYS A 146 -8.06 -4.00 -17.36
N LEU A 147 -8.54 -4.24 -16.14
CA LEU A 147 -9.79 -4.98 -15.90
C LEU A 147 -11.02 -4.24 -16.45
N ALA A 148 -11.09 -2.91 -16.31
CA ALA A 148 -12.17 -2.11 -16.87
C ALA A 148 -12.18 -2.16 -18.41
N LYS A 149 -11.00 -2.13 -19.04
CA LYS A 149 -10.87 -2.31 -20.50
C LYS A 149 -11.28 -3.72 -20.94
N GLU A 150 -10.84 -4.76 -20.24
CA GLU A 150 -11.22 -6.15 -20.50
C GLU A 150 -12.74 -6.36 -20.34
N GLU A 151 -13.35 -5.81 -19.30
CA GLU A 151 -14.79 -5.84 -19.07
C GLU A 151 -15.55 -5.15 -20.21
N LYS A 152 -15.15 -3.92 -20.60
CA LYS A 152 -15.75 -3.19 -21.73
C LYS A 152 -15.60 -3.96 -23.04
N ARG A 153 -14.45 -4.57 -23.29
CA ARG A 153 -14.22 -5.38 -24.50
C ARG A 153 -15.15 -6.60 -24.51
N ARG A 154 -15.23 -7.34 -23.40
CA ARG A 154 -16.13 -8.50 -23.29
C ARG A 154 -17.60 -8.13 -23.47
N ARG A 155 -18.03 -6.95 -22.99
CA ARG A 155 -19.40 -6.44 -23.21
C ARG A 155 -19.66 -6.12 -24.68
N LYS A 156 -18.70 -5.49 -25.37
CA LYS A 156 -18.79 -5.19 -26.81
C LYS A 156 -18.81 -6.46 -27.67
N GLU A 157 -17.96 -7.43 -27.34
CA GLU A 157 -17.86 -8.72 -28.05
C GLU A 157 -19.04 -9.66 -27.74
N GLY A 158 -19.59 -9.58 -26.51
CA GLY A 158 -20.73 -10.37 -26.06
C GLY A 158 -22.07 -9.96 -26.67
N GLY A 159 -22.11 -8.89 -27.46
CA GLY A 159 -23.33 -8.29 -27.99
C GLY A 159 -24.13 -7.61 -26.88
N GLY A 160 -24.53 -6.35 -27.09
CA GLY A 160 -25.41 -5.65 -26.15
C GLY A 160 -26.58 -6.56 -25.77
N VAL A 161 -26.85 -6.71 -24.47
CA VAL A 161 -27.90 -7.58 -23.97
C VAL A 161 -29.23 -7.09 -24.52
N VAL A 162 -29.67 -7.65 -25.66
CA VAL A 162 -31.02 -7.46 -26.19
C VAL A 162 -31.93 -8.30 -25.31
N LYS A 163 -32.36 -7.75 -24.18
CA LYS A 163 -33.53 -8.30 -23.47
C LYS A 163 -34.72 -8.11 -24.39
N LYS A 164 -35.23 -9.20 -24.97
CA LYS A 164 -36.54 -9.23 -25.64
C LYS A 164 -37.59 -8.79 -24.60
N GLY A 165 -38.15 -7.60 -24.78
CA GLY A 165 -39.30 -7.14 -24.01
C GLY A 165 -40.45 -8.15 -24.17
N TRP A 166 -41.01 -8.60 -23.05
CA TRP A 166 -42.09 -9.59 -23.02
C TRP A 166 -43.41 -9.04 -23.60
N PHE A 167 -43.55 -7.73 -23.77
CA PHE A 167 -44.68 -7.10 -24.47
C PHE A 167 -44.15 -6.30 -25.66
N GLY A 168 -44.50 -6.72 -26.87
CA GLY A 168 -44.00 -6.16 -28.11
C GLY A 168 -44.41 -4.70 -28.34
N MET A 169 -43.59 -3.76 -27.85
CA MET A 169 -43.45 -2.41 -28.39
C MET A 169 -42.24 -1.73 -27.74
N GLY A 170 -41.23 -1.40 -28.54
CA GLY A 170 -40.11 -0.56 -28.10
C GLY A 170 -38.83 -1.32 -27.73
N GLN A 171 -37.78 -1.09 -28.50
CA GLN A 171 -36.41 -1.47 -28.16
C GLN A 171 -35.86 -0.40 -27.22
N GLU A 172 -35.97 -0.62 -25.91
CA GLU A 172 -35.34 0.27 -24.92
C GLU A 172 -33.87 -0.12 -24.74
N VAL A 173 -32.98 0.74 -25.23
CA VAL A 173 -31.54 0.62 -24.96
C VAL A 173 -31.32 1.06 -23.53
N VAL A 174 -31.25 0.11 -22.60
CA VAL A 174 -30.84 0.39 -21.23
C VAL A 174 -29.40 0.90 -21.28
N GLU A 175 -29.17 2.15 -20.88
CA GLU A 175 -27.83 2.65 -20.59
C GLU A 175 -27.20 1.71 -19.54
N GLU A 176 -26.23 0.91 -19.96
CA GLU A 176 -25.53 0.01 -19.06
C GLU A 176 -24.75 0.85 -18.04
N GLY A 177 -25.15 0.72 -16.77
CA GLY A 177 -24.51 1.40 -15.65
C GLY A 177 -22.99 1.14 -15.56
N VAL A 178 -22.33 2.00 -14.78
CA VAL A 178 -20.88 1.96 -14.51
C VAL A 178 -20.46 0.54 -14.10
N GLY A 179 -19.52 -0.05 -14.84
CA GLY A 179 -18.99 -1.38 -14.54
C GLY A 179 -18.25 -1.43 -13.21
N ARG A 180 -18.14 -2.62 -12.60
CA ARG A 180 -17.50 -2.81 -11.28
C ARG A 180 -16.10 -2.21 -11.26
N TRP A 181 -15.29 -2.52 -12.26
CA TRP A 181 -13.91 -2.07 -12.35
C TRP A 181 -13.81 -0.58 -12.67
N GLU A 182 -14.77 -0.03 -13.41
CA GLU A 182 -14.83 1.42 -13.63
C GLU A 182 -15.20 2.18 -12.35
N ALA A 183 -16.08 1.62 -11.52
CA ALA A 183 -16.38 2.20 -10.21
C ALA A 183 -15.14 2.17 -9.29
N GLU A 184 -14.38 1.08 -9.32
CA GLU A 184 -13.13 0.96 -8.57
C GLU A 184 -12.05 1.92 -9.09
N GLU A 185 -11.96 2.14 -10.41
CA GLU A 185 -11.02 3.11 -10.99
C GLU A 185 -11.28 4.52 -10.44
N ARG A 186 -12.56 4.89 -10.31
CA ARG A 186 -12.96 6.17 -9.69
C ARG A 186 -12.54 6.22 -8.21
N LEU A 187 -12.65 5.12 -7.48
CA LEU A 187 -12.21 5.02 -6.09
C LEU A 187 -10.70 5.23 -5.97
N VAL A 188 -9.90 4.56 -6.81
CA VAL A 188 -8.44 4.72 -6.82
C VAL A 188 -8.05 6.16 -7.13
N ARG A 189 -8.67 6.79 -8.14
CA ARG A 189 -8.44 8.21 -8.45
C ARG A 189 -8.77 9.14 -7.28
N MET A 190 -9.84 8.88 -6.54
CA MET A 190 -10.17 9.66 -5.33
C MET A 190 -9.14 9.46 -4.23
N ARG A 191 -8.65 8.23 -4.03
CA ARG A 191 -7.59 7.94 -3.07
C ARG A 191 -6.27 8.61 -3.43
N PHE A 192 -5.87 8.59 -4.70
CA PHE A 192 -4.72 9.36 -5.21
C PHE A 192 -4.82 10.84 -4.87
N LYS A 193 -5.98 11.46 -5.12
CA LYS A 193 -6.20 12.88 -4.80
C LYS A 193 -6.00 13.18 -3.32
N ARG A 194 -6.45 12.28 -2.45
CA ARG A 194 -6.26 12.40 -0.99
C ARG A 194 -4.81 12.16 -0.57
N ALA A 195 -4.14 11.20 -1.21
CA ALA A 195 -2.75 10.87 -0.93
C ALA A 195 -1.77 11.94 -1.41
N ARG A 196 -2.19 12.85 -2.31
CA ARG A 196 -1.34 13.91 -2.87
C ARG A 196 -0.68 14.78 -1.80
N ASP A 197 -1.41 15.11 -0.74
CA ASP A 197 -0.90 15.94 0.36
C ASP A 197 0.19 15.22 1.17
N VAL A 198 0.26 13.89 1.08
CA VAL A 198 1.20 13.03 1.81
C VAL A 198 2.34 12.56 0.92
N LEU A 199 2.17 12.54 -0.40
CA LEU A 199 3.15 11.93 -1.31
C LEU A 199 4.25 12.89 -1.81
N ASP A 200 4.26 14.17 -1.43
CA ASP A 200 5.22 15.19 -1.93
C ASP A 200 5.44 15.10 -3.46
N VAL A 201 4.39 14.73 -4.21
CA VAL A 201 4.48 14.59 -5.66
C VAL A 201 4.36 15.97 -6.28
N GLU A 202 5.50 16.58 -6.56
CA GLU A 202 5.58 17.59 -7.61
C GLU A 202 5.15 16.94 -8.93
N LYS A 203 3.88 17.17 -9.28
CA LYS A 203 3.22 16.92 -10.58
C LYS A 203 3.04 15.45 -10.96
N VAL A 204 1.80 14.98 -10.76
CA VAL A 204 1.20 13.98 -11.66
C VAL A 204 0.41 14.77 -12.71
N ASP A 205 0.92 14.83 -13.93
CA ASP A 205 0.12 15.25 -15.08
C ASP A 205 -0.87 14.11 -15.40
N LEU A 206 -2.14 14.38 -15.14
CA LEU A 206 -3.28 13.54 -15.50
C LEU A 206 -3.71 13.80 -16.94
#